data_AF-A0A966WSB9-F1
#
_entry.id   AF-A0A966WSB9-F1
#
_cell.length_a   1.000
_cell.length_b   1.000
_cell.length_c   1.000
_cell.angle_alpha   90.00
_cell.angle_beta   90.00
_cell.angle_gamma   90.00
#
_symmetry.space_group_name_H-M   'P 1'
#
loop_
_entity.id
_entity.type
_entity.pdbx_description
1 polymer ?
#
loop_
_entity_poly.entity_id
_entity_poly.type
_entity_poly.pdbx_seq_one_letter_code
_entity_poly.pdbx_strand_id
1 'polypeptide(L)'
;MSVAMHVLPDLVQPGAIAPGQGPGALFGRQITNFGALHLGGVDFALPTHVEEVAPGGVQAEDARSADAALGERLATALAEAAAAMLALMRNNPEIAL
;
A
#
# COMPACT_ATOMS: atom_id res chain seq x y z
N MET A 1 6.10 -0.33 -4.33
CA MET A 1 7.45 -0.66 -4.83
C MET A 1 8.13 0.52 -5.53
N SER A 2 7.49 1.22 -6.47
CA SER A 2 8.08 2.36 -7.21
C SER A 2 8.81 3.42 -6.35
N VAL A 3 8.19 3.88 -5.26
CA VAL A 3 8.82 4.86 -4.34
C VAL A 3 10.12 4.31 -3.73
N ALA A 4 10.13 3.04 -3.32
CA ALA A 4 11.32 2.41 -2.75
C ALA A 4 12.44 2.29 -3.80
N MET A 5 12.12 2.00 -5.07
CA MET A 5 13.10 1.99 -6.15
C MET A 5 13.75 3.36 -6.39
N HIS A 6 13.01 4.44 -6.12
CA HIS A 6 13.55 5.81 -6.24
C HIS A 6 14.39 6.21 -5.02
N VAL A 7 13.87 6.00 -3.80
CA VAL A 7 14.47 6.54 -2.57
C VAL A 7 15.58 5.63 -2.02
N LEU A 8 15.46 4.31 -2.21
CA LEU A 8 16.36 3.30 -1.65
C LEU A 8 16.71 2.24 -2.72
N PRO A 9 17.30 2.66 -3.87
CA PRO A 9 17.53 1.75 -5.00
C PRO A 9 18.38 0.54 -4.62
N ASP A 10 19.36 0.69 -3.74
CA ASP A 10 20.27 -0.38 -3.32
C ASP A 10 19.58 -1.48 -2.48
N LEU A 11 18.40 -1.19 -1.92
CA LEU A 11 17.63 -2.15 -1.14
C LEU A 11 16.57 -2.89 -1.95
N VAL A 12 16.34 -2.47 -3.20
CA VAL A 12 15.34 -3.09 -4.07
C VAL A 12 16.04 -4.01 -5.06
N GLN A 13 15.53 -5.24 -5.18
CA GLN A 13 15.98 -6.22 -6.17
C GLN A 13 14.85 -6.50 -7.16
N PRO A 14 14.67 -5.70 -8.23
CA PRO A 14 13.54 -5.85 -9.14
C PRO A 14 13.45 -7.24 -9.78
N GLY A 15 14.59 -7.84 -10.11
CA GLY A 15 14.66 -9.18 -10.69
C GLY A 15 14.26 -10.32 -9.74
N ALA A 16 14.18 -10.06 -8.43
CA ALA A 16 13.75 -11.02 -7.42
C ALA A 16 12.25 -10.89 -7.05
N ILE A 17 11.54 -9.93 -7.64
CA ILE A 17 10.11 -9.74 -7.37
C ILE A 17 9.33 -10.94 -7.92
N ALA A 18 8.72 -11.71 -7.01
CA ALA A 18 7.85 -12.81 -7.38
C ALA A 18 6.61 -12.29 -8.15
N PRO A 19 6.06 -13.08 -9.08
CA PRO A 19 4.77 -12.76 -9.69
C PRO A 19 3.71 -12.52 -8.62
N GLY A 20 2.89 -11.50 -8.82
CA GLY A 20 1.76 -11.23 -7.93
C GLY A 20 0.86 -12.47 -7.79
N GLN A 21 0.52 -12.81 -6.55
CA GLN A 21 -0.50 -13.81 -6.27
C GLN A 21 -1.83 -13.09 -6.12
N GLY A 22 -2.91 -13.71 -6.62
CA GLY A 22 -4.25 -13.17 -6.46
C GLY A 22 -4.62 -13.02 -4.98
N PRO A 23 -5.66 -12.22 -4.68
CA PRO A 23 -6.15 -12.07 -3.32
C PRO A 23 -6.53 -13.42 -2.73
N GLY A 24 -6.23 -13.62 -1.45
CA GLY A 24 -6.64 -14.82 -0.74
C GLY A 24 -8.16 -14.89 -0.52
N ALA A 25 -8.60 -15.96 0.15
CA ALA A 25 -10.00 -16.22 0.38
C ALA A 25 -10.27 -16.63 1.83
N LEU A 26 -11.36 -16.12 2.39
CA LEU A 26 -11.87 -16.49 3.70
C LEU A 26 -13.31 -16.99 3.56
N PHE A 27 -13.63 -18.13 4.18
CA PHE A 27 -14.94 -18.78 4.08
C PHE A 27 -15.41 -19.01 2.62
N GLY A 28 -14.47 -19.29 1.71
CA GLY A 28 -14.75 -19.48 0.28
C GLY A 28 -15.11 -18.21 -0.48
N ARG A 29 -14.93 -17.02 0.12
CA ARG A 29 -15.11 -15.71 -0.52
C ARG A 29 -13.78 -15.00 -0.64
N GLN A 30 -13.62 -14.26 -1.73
CA GLN A 30 -12.43 -13.44 -1.94
C GLN A 30 -12.34 -12.34 -0.88
N ILE A 31 -11.14 -12.16 -0.32
CA ILE A 31 -10.84 -11.05 0.57
C ILE A 31 -10.74 -9.75 -0.24
N THR A 32 -11.39 -8.70 0.26
CA THR A 32 -11.30 -7.33 -0.24
C THR A 32 -10.48 -6.48 0.73
N ASN A 33 -9.75 -5.49 0.25
CA ASN A 33 -8.83 -4.68 1.06
C ASN A 33 -7.89 -5.56 1.92
N PHE A 34 -7.18 -4.97 2.89
CA PHE A 34 -6.31 -5.75 3.76
C PHE A 34 -7.10 -6.46 4.87
N GLY A 35 -7.64 -7.64 4.55
CA GLY A 35 -8.32 -8.51 5.53
C GLY A 35 -9.82 -8.23 5.74
N ALA A 36 -10.52 -7.72 4.72
CA ALA A 36 -11.96 -7.53 4.78
C ALA A 36 -12.75 -8.52 3.90
N LEU A 37 -14.00 -8.77 4.25
CA LEU A 37 -14.97 -9.41 3.36
C LEU A 37 -16.05 -8.42 2.97
N HIS A 38 -16.33 -8.34 1.67
CA HIS A 38 -17.44 -7.57 1.14
C HIS A 38 -18.72 -8.39 1.14
N LEU A 39 -19.69 -8.01 1.97
CA LEU A 39 -20.97 -8.70 2.13
C LEU A 39 -22.11 -7.69 2.16
N GLY A 40 -23.09 -7.87 1.27
CA GLY A 40 -24.29 -7.01 1.25
C GLY A 40 -24.01 -5.53 1.01
N GLY A 41 -22.94 -5.20 0.27
CA GLY A 41 -22.53 -3.81 0.02
C GLY A 41 -21.67 -3.19 1.12
N VAL A 42 -21.27 -3.95 2.15
CA VAL A 42 -20.51 -3.47 3.30
C VAL A 42 -19.22 -4.27 3.46
N ASP A 43 -18.13 -3.58 3.79
CA ASP A 43 -16.84 -4.20 4.12
C ASP A 43 -16.77 -4.51 5.63
N PHE A 44 -16.55 -5.79 5.95
CA PHE A 44 -16.31 -6.26 7.31
C PHE A 44 -14.85 -6.62 7.47
N ALA A 45 -14.10 -5.85 8.27
CA ALA A 45 -12.74 -6.21 8.67
C ALA A 45 -12.80 -7.40 9.63
N LEU A 46 -12.00 -8.43 9.37
CA LEU A 46 -12.00 -9.67 10.16
C LEU A 46 -10.61 -9.92 10.74
N PRO A 47 -10.51 -10.58 11.90
CA PRO A 47 -9.24 -11.13 12.34
C PRO A 47 -8.79 -12.22 11.36
N THR A 48 -7.73 -11.95 10.62
CA THR A 48 -7.14 -12.85 9.63
C THR A 48 -5.64 -13.00 9.84
N HIS A 49 -5.10 -14.13 9.43
CA HIS A 49 -3.65 -14.29 9.29
C HIS A 49 -3.17 -13.61 7.99
N VAL A 50 -1.93 -13.11 8.01
CA VAL A 50 -1.37 -12.42 6.84
C VAL A 50 -1.30 -13.35 5.63
N GLU A 51 -1.01 -14.62 5.85
CA GLU A 51 -0.94 -15.65 4.81
C GLU A 51 -2.31 -15.92 4.17
N GLU A 52 -3.41 -15.66 4.88
CA GLU A 52 -4.77 -15.78 4.35
C GLU A 52 -5.13 -14.59 3.46
N VAL A 53 -4.61 -13.40 3.76
CA VAL A 53 -4.86 -12.16 3.00
C VAL A 53 -3.90 -12.01 1.83
N ALA A 54 -2.63 -12.32 2.08
CA ALA A 54 -1.47 -12.10 1.23
C ALA A 54 -0.63 -13.38 1.13
N PRO A 55 -1.09 -14.43 0.43
CA PRO A 55 -0.36 -15.71 0.37
C PRO A 55 1.08 -15.59 -0.15
N GLY A 56 1.35 -14.61 -1.02
CA GLY A 56 2.68 -14.27 -1.52
C GLY A 56 3.43 -13.20 -0.69
N GLY A 57 2.95 -12.88 0.51
CA GLY A 57 3.48 -11.80 1.37
C GLY A 57 3.14 -10.38 0.89
N VAL A 58 2.48 -10.25 -0.26
CA VAL A 58 2.08 -8.98 -0.85
C VAL A 58 0.61 -9.06 -1.23
N GLN A 59 -0.19 -8.15 -0.67
CA GLN A 59 -1.58 -7.96 -1.06
C GLN A 59 -1.72 -6.66 -1.86
N ALA A 60 -1.15 -6.66 -3.05
CA ALA A 60 -1.17 -5.53 -3.96
C ALA A 60 -1.14 -6.06 -5.39
N GLU A 61 -1.37 -5.16 -6.35
CA GLU A 61 -1.10 -5.45 -7.75
C GLU A 61 0.36 -5.86 -7.98
N ASP A 62 0.60 -6.50 -9.13
CA ASP A 62 1.88 -7.06 -9.51
C ASP A 62 3.01 -6.01 -9.47
N ALA A 63 3.88 -6.11 -8.47
CA ALA A 63 4.96 -5.15 -8.25
C ALA A 63 6.05 -5.18 -9.34
N ARG A 64 6.01 -6.14 -10.28
CA ARG A 64 6.95 -6.20 -11.41
C ARG A 64 6.76 -5.05 -12.41
N SER A 65 5.60 -4.39 -12.42
CA SER A 65 5.37 -3.17 -13.21
C SER A 65 5.82 -1.89 -12.50
N ALA A 66 6.53 -2.00 -11.38
CA ALA A 66 7.06 -0.83 -10.68
C ALA A 66 8.12 -0.09 -11.51
N ASP A 67 8.14 1.23 -11.35
CA ASP A 67 8.96 2.15 -12.12
C ASP A 67 9.53 3.23 -11.20
N ALA A 68 10.85 3.43 -11.24
CA ALA A 68 11.53 4.44 -10.43
C ALA A 68 11.10 5.88 -10.81
N ALA A 69 10.79 6.16 -12.08
CA ALA A 69 10.32 7.49 -12.51
C ALA A 69 8.91 7.78 -11.98
N LEU A 70 8.04 6.77 -11.91
CA LEU A 70 6.79 6.87 -11.15
C LEU A 70 7.07 7.07 -9.65
N GLY A 71 8.06 6.38 -9.10
CA GLY A 71 8.51 6.53 -7.72
C GLY A 71 8.89 7.97 -7.36
N GLU A 72 9.67 8.63 -8.21
CA GLU A 72 10.04 10.03 -8.07
C GLU A 72 8.81 10.93 -8.01
N ARG A 73 7.92 10.83 -9.01
CA ARG A 73 6.69 11.65 -9.06
C ARG A 73 5.82 11.49 -7.82
N LEU A 74 5.66 10.25 -7.34
CA LEU A 74 4.90 9.96 -6.13
C LEU A 74 5.58 10.51 -4.88
N ALA A 75 6.91 10.35 -4.75
CA ALA A 75 7.66 10.85 -3.62
C ALA A 75 7.60 12.38 -3.52
N THR A 76 7.75 13.09 -4.63
CA THR A 76 7.62 14.56 -4.69
C THR A 76 6.23 15.00 -4.26
N ALA A 77 5.17 14.41 -4.84
CA ALA A 77 3.80 14.78 -4.50
C ALA A 77 3.48 14.53 -3.01
N LEU A 78 3.97 13.42 -2.45
CA LEU A 78 3.81 13.10 -1.02
C LEU A 78 4.56 14.10 -0.13
N ALA A 79 5.79 14.48 -0.49
CA ALA A 79 6.57 15.45 0.25
C ALA A 79 5.92 16.85 0.23
N GLU A 80 5.39 17.29 -0.92
CA GLU A 80 4.66 18.54 -1.07
C GLU A 80 3.39 18.55 -0.21
N ALA A 81 2.60 17.47 -0.25
CA ALA A 81 1.39 17.34 0.56
C ALA A 81 1.70 17.34 2.06
N ALA A 82 2.73 16.61 2.49
CA ALA A 82 3.16 16.58 3.88
C ALA A 82 3.64 17.96 4.36
N ALA A 83 4.42 18.68 3.54
CA ALA A 83 4.86 20.04 3.86
C ALA A 83 3.68 21.01 4.01
N ALA A 84 2.69 20.93 3.12
CA ALA A 84 1.47 21.73 3.20
C ALA A 84 0.66 21.42 4.47
N MET A 85 0.51 20.14 4.81
CA MET A 85 -0.17 19.71 6.04
C MET A 85 0.55 20.22 7.29
N LEU A 86 1.87 20.10 7.36
CA LEU A 86 2.66 20.59 8.49
C LEU A 86 2.57 22.12 8.62
N ALA A 87 2.58 22.85 7.50
CA ALA A 87 2.36 24.29 7.51
C ALA A 87 0.97 24.66 8.02
N LEU A 88 -0.07 23.90 7.62
CA LEU A 88 -1.43 24.08 8.11
C LEU A 88 -1.49 23.86 9.63
N MET A 89 -0.96 22.76 10.14
CA MET A 89 -0.95 22.45 11.58
C MET A 89 -0.19 23.51 12.38
N ARG A 90 0.98 23.94 11.90
CA ARG A 90 1.79 24.98 12.56
C ARG A 90 1.04 26.31 12.67
N ASN A 91 0.23 26.63 11.66
CA ASN A 91 -0.54 27.88 11.62
C ASN A 91 -1.90 27.79 12.35
N ASN A 92 -2.32 26.58 12.75
CA ASN A 92 -3.60 26.31 13.40
C ASN A 92 -3.39 25.29 14.56
N PRO A 93 -2.72 25.71 15.65
CA PRO A 93 -2.33 24.81 16.74
C PRO A 93 -3.52 24.10 17.42
N GLU A 94 -4.73 24.65 17.31
CA GLU A 94 -5.98 24.06 17.79
C GLU A 94 -6.43 22.82 17.01
N ILE A 95 -5.91 22.59 15.80
CA ILE A 95 -6.22 21.41 14.96
C ILE A 95 -5.31 20.21 15.31
N ALA A 96 -4.24 20.43 16.07
CA ALA A 96 -3.24 19.39 16.39
C ALA A 96 -3.62 18.46 17.57
N LEU A 97 -4.90 18.43 17.98
CA LEU A 97 -5.43 17.65 19.11
C LEU A 97 -6.44 16.60 18.66
#